data_AF-G8YKK3-F1
#
_entry.id   AF-G8YKK3-F1
#
_cell.length_a   1.000
_cell.length_b   1.000
_cell.length_c   1.000
_cell.angle_alpha   90.00
_cell.angle_beta   90.00
_cell.angle_gamma   90.00
#
_symmetry.space_group_name_H-M   'P 1'
#
loop_
_entity.id
_entity.type
_entity.pdbx_description
1 polymer ?
#
loop_
_entity_poly.entity_id
_entity_poly.type
_entity_poly.pdbx_seq_one_letter_code
_entity_poly.pdbx_strand_id
1 'polypeptide(L)'
;MLSLYGTRGLMNARSSILKPGLLRGIKTIPQPPGNIIGTVNDAYVPPPPKKFDGSLHWTSERIVAIGLVPLVVTPFLTGASTAVDSTLSGLLLYHCYVGFQSCIIDYIPERVYGKYFNYAMYLLLFGSGVSAYGLYVIENKEGGLTKVISKVWKA
;
A
#
# COMPACT_ATOMS: atom_id res chain seq x y z
N MET A 1 -15.38 -24.49 -68.63
CA MET A 1 -14.31 -25.33 -68.03
C MET A 1 -14.35 -25.15 -66.53
N LEU A 2 -14.23 -26.29 -65.83
CA LEU A 2 -14.32 -26.50 -64.39
C LEU A 2 -13.34 -25.65 -63.56
N SER A 3 -13.74 -25.30 -62.32
CA SER A 3 -13.04 -25.60 -61.05
C SER A 3 -13.68 -24.79 -59.92
N LEU A 4 -14.66 -25.29 -59.16
CA LEU A 4 -14.54 -26.15 -57.98
C LEU A 4 -13.62 -25.62 -56.85
N TYR A 5 -14.27 -25.48 -55.68
CA TYR A 5 -13.76 -25.51 -54.29
C TYR A 5 -12.83 -24.40 -53.77
N GLY A 6 -13.38 -23.60 -52.84
CA GLY A 6 -12.65 -22.72 -51.93
C GLY A 6 -13.40 -22.57 -50.61
N THR A 7 -13.28 -23.62 -49.79
CA THR A 7 -13.55 -23.73 -48.35
C THR A 7 -14.23 -22.57 -47.62
N ARG A 8 -15.39 -22.90 -47.04
CA ARG A 8 -16.04 -22.21 -45.91
C ARG A 8 -14.99 -21.79 -44.87
N GLY A 9 -14.65 -20.52 -44.84
CA GLY A 9 -14.02 -19.90 -43.68
C GLY A 9 -15.06 -19.87 -42.56
N LEU A 10 -15.08 -20.92 -41.73
CA LEU A 10 -15.69 -20.88 -40.42
C LEU A 10 -15.05 -19.72 -39.67
N MET A 11 -15.75 -18.57 -39.64
CA MET A 11 -15.44 -17.49 -38.73
C MET A 11 -15.59 -18.08 -37.34
N ASN A 12 -14.46 -18.52 -36.80
CA ASN A 12 -14.33 -18.95 -35.42
C ASN A 12 -14.52 -17.69 -34.59
N ALA A 13 -15.78 -17.35 -34.33
CA ALA A 13 -16.17 -16.37 -33.34
C ALA A 13 -15.72 -16.94 -32.00
N ARG A 14 -14.43 -16.72 -31.68
CA ARG A 14 -13.93 -16.81 -30.32
C ARG A 14 -14.81 -15.86 -29.53
N SER A 15 -15.82 -16.41 -28.87
CA SER A 15 -16.54 -15.74 -27.82
C SER A 15 -15.51 -15.33 -26.78
N SER A 16 -15.08 -14.07 -26.86
CA SER A 16 -14.37 -13.43 -25.76
C SER A 16 -15.36 -13.34 -24.61
N ILE A 17 -15.46 -14.40 -23.82
CA ILE A 17 -16.30 -14.50 -22.62
C ILE A 17 -15.92 -13.39 -21.63
N LEU A 18 -14.70 -12.86 -21.74
CA LEU A 18 -14.27 -11.66 -21.05
C LEU A 18 -14.56 -10.43 -21.92
N LYS A 19 -15.66 -9.74 -21.63
CA LYS A 19 -15.84 -8.37 -22.11
C LYS A 19 -14.68 -7.53 -21.56
N PRO A 20 -13.97 -6.75 -22.39
CA PRO A 20 -12.90 -5.86 -21.91
C PRO A 20 -13.39 -4.80 -20.91
N GLY A 21 -14.70 -4.66 -20.72
CA GLY A 21 -15.31 -3.86 -19.66
C GLY A 21 -15.06 -4.37 -18.23
N LEU A 22 -14.80 -5.68 -18.02
CA LEU A 22 -14.42 -6.18 -16.68
C LEU A 22 -12.98 -5.75 -16.31
N LEU A 23 -12.10 -5.63 -17.32
CA LEU A 23 -10.72 -5.14 -17.16
C LEU A 23 -10.63 -3.60 -17.12
N ARG A 24 -11.73 -2.90 -17.46
CA ARG A 24 -11.82 -1.43 -17.54
C ARG A 24 -12.95 -0.88 -16.64
N GLY A 25 -13.17 -1.55 -15.50
CA GLY A 25 -14.36 -1.34 -14.65
C GLY A 25 -14.29 -0.15 -13.68
N ILE A 26 -13.12 0.46 -13.50
CA ILE A 26 -12.96 1.60 -12.59
C ILE A 26 -13.02 2.90 -13.41
N LYS A 27 -14.09 3.68 -13.20
CA LYS A 27 -14.20 5.03 -13.78
C LYS A 27 -13.17 5.93 -13.09
N THR A 28 -12.15 6.35 -13.83
CA THR A 28 -11.15 7.31 -13.38
C THR A 28 -11.58 8.73 -13.71
N ILE A 29 -11.05 9.70 -12.96
CA ILE A 29 -11.27 11.13 -13.21
C ILE A 29 -10.53 11.48 -14.51
N PRO A 30 -11.19 12.13 -15.51
CA PRO A 30 -10.52 12.55 -16.73
C PRO A 30 -9.41 13.54 -16.40
N GLN A 31 -8.20 13.26 -16.88
CA GLN A 31 -7.04 14.12 -16.64
C GLN A 31 -6.92 15.13 -17.80
N PRO A 32 -6.83 16.44 -17.54
CA PRO A 32 -6.60 17.41 -18.60
C PRO A 32 -5.19 17.20 -19.21
N PRO A 33 -5.03 17.28 -20.55
CA PRO A 33 -3.72 17.18 -21.18
C PRO A 33 -2.85 18.36 -20.72
N GLY A 34 -1.76 18.05 -20.01
CA GLY A 34 -0.76 19.03 -19.58
C GLY A 34 -1.11 19.90 -18.36
N ASN A 35 -2.37 19.92 -17.91
CA ASN A 35 -2.85 20.72 -16.77
C ASN A 35 -2.27 22.15 -16.71
N ILE A 36 -2.18 22.82 -17.86
CA ILE A 36 -1.66 24.19 -17.96
C ILE A 36 -2.74 25.13 -17.40
N ILE A 37 -2.44 25.78 -16.28
CA ILE A 37 -3.27 26.83 -15.71
C ILE A 37 -2.63 28.15 -16.13
N GLY A 38 -3.29 28.89 -17.03
CA GLY A 38 -2.76 30.14 -17.61
C GLY A 38 -2.20 29.95 -19.03
N THR A 39 -1.28 30.82 -19.43
CA THR A 39 -0.56 30.82 -20.71
C THR A 39 0.80 30.13 -20.57
N VAL A 40 1.43 29.79 -21.70
CA VAL A 40 2.77 29.15 -21.71
C VAL A 40 3.87 30.05 -21.09
N ASN A 41 3.63 31.36 -21.03
CA ASN A 41 4.58 32.34 -20.48
C ASN A 41 4.36 32.63 -18.99
N ASP A 42 3.32 32.10 -18.38
CA ASP A 42 3.03 32.34 -16.96
C ASP A 42 3.94 31.46 -16.08
N ALA A 43 4.54 32.07 -15.07
CA ALA A 43 5.38 31.35 -14.12
C ALA A 43 4.53 30.37 -13.30
N TYR A 44 5.02 29.13 -13.15
CA TYR A 44 4.41 28.16 -12.26
C TYR A 44 4.40 28.67 -10.82
N VAL A 45 3.23 28.70 -10.19
CA VAL A 45 3.07 29.03 -8.78
C VAL A 45 2.94 27.73 -7.98
N PRO A 46 3.97 27.31 -7.22
CA PRO A 46 3.87 26.11 -6.42
C PRO A 46 2.84 26.29 -5.30
N PRO A 47 2.13 25.22 -4.90
CA PRO A 47 1.35 25.25 -3.67
C PRO A 47 2.28 25.54 -2.46
N PRO A 48 1.76 26.18 -1.40
CA PRO A 48 2.56 26.47 -0.22
C PRO A 48 3.12 25.18 0.39
N PRO A 49 4.40 25.17 0.81
CA PRO A 49 5.03 23.96 1.32
C PRO A 49 4.40 23.52 2.64
N LYS A 50 4.01 22.24 2.71
CA LYS A 50 3.53 21.58 3.92
C LYS A 50 4.59 20.61 4.43
N LYS A 51 5.28 20.97 5.52
CA LYS A 51 6.40 20.16 6.05
C LYS A 51 5.98 18.75 6.46
N PHE A 52 4.74 18.58 6.91
CA PHE A 52 4.17 17.28 7.28
C PHE A 52 4.01 16.34 6.08
N ASP A 53 3.80 16.87 4.87
CA ASP A 53 3.63 16.05 3.65
C ASP A 53 4.98 15.73 2.98
N GLY A 54 6.09 16.18 3.57
CA GLY A 54 7.43 16.04 2.99
C GLY A 54 8.49 15.74 4.04
N SER A 55 9.24 16.76 4.45
CA SER A 55 10.48 16.58 5.22
C SER A 55 10.29 15.93 6.59
N LEU A 56 9.21 16.26 7.33
CA LEU A 56 8.96 15.66 8.64
C LEU A 56 8.53 14.20 8.52
N HIS A 57 7.69 13.89 7.53
CA HIS A 57 7.28 12.52 7.25
C HIS A 57 8.48 11.64 6.90
N TRP A 58 9.30 12.09 5.94
CA TRP A 58 10.53 11.40 5.56
C TRP A 58 11.46 11.17 6.75
N THR A 59 11.71 12.22 7.55
CA THR A 59 12.60 12.12 8.72
C THR A 59 12.06 11.12 9.74
N SER A 60 10.75 11.13 10.01
CA SER A 60 10.12 10.19 10.95
C SER A 60 10.27 8.74 10.48
N GLU A 61 10.07 8.46 9.20
CA GLU A 61 10.23 7.11 8.65
C GLU A 61 11.66 6.61 8.78
N ARG A 62 12.64 7.46 8.47
CA ARG A 62 14.05 7.07 8.55
C ARG A 62 14.47 6.79 9.99
N ILE A 63 14.03 7.61 10.95
CA ILE A 63 14.29 7.38 12.37
C ILE A 63 13.71 6.03 12.81
N VAL A 64 12.47 5.73 12.46
CA VAL A 64 11.83 4.45 12.82
C VAL A 64 12.52 3.26 12.14
N ALA A 65 12.85 3.36 10.85
CA ALA A 65 13.54 2.30 10.11
C ALA A 65 14.92 2.00 10.72
N ILE A 66 15.68 3.03 11.07
CA ILE A 66 16.99 2.87 11.75
C ILE A 66 16.80 2.24 13.13
N GLY A 67 15.80 2.70 13.91
CA GLY A 67 15.50 2.16 15.23
C GLY A 67 15.04 0.70 15.23
N LEU A 68 14.37 0.24 14.17
CA LEU A 68 13.94 -1.15 14.02
C LEU A 68 15.11 -2.12 13.88
N VAL A 69 16.24 -1.72 13.28
CA VAL A 69 17.40 -2.60 13.06
C VAL A 69 17.91 -3.23 14.36
N PRO A 70 18.28 -2.48 15.42
CA PRO A 70 18.69 -3.07 16.69
C PRO A 70 17.54 -3.75 17.44
N LEU A 71 16.30 -3.27 17.30
CA LEU A 71 15.14 -3.87 17.97
C LEU A 71 14.82 -5.27 17.47
N VAL A 72 15.03 -5.56 16.19
CA VAL A 72 14.87 -6.92 15.64
C VAL A 72 15.93 -7.87 16.20
N VAL A 73 17.15 -7.40 16.46
CA VAL A 73 18.25 -8.22 16.97
C VAL A 73 18.15 -8.45 18.48
N THR A 74 17.65 -7.47 19.23
CA THR A 74 17.63 -7.49 20.71
C THR A 74 17.01 -8.75 21.34
N PRO A 75 15.85 -9.27 20.87
CA PRO A 75 15.24 -10.49 21.42
C PRO A 75 16.12 -11.74 21.27
N PHE A 76 16.95 -11.82 20.24
CA PHE A 76 17.87 -12.95 20.04
C PHE A 76 19.00 -12.97 21.07
N LEU A 77 19.37 -11.81 21.62
CA LEU A 77 20.47 -11.67 22.58
C LEU A 77 19.98 -11.71 24.03
N THR A 78 18.82 -11.11 24.29
CA THR A 78 18.32 -10.87 25.65
C THR A 78 17.09 -11.72 26.01
N GLY A 79 16.54 -12.44 25.02
CA GLY A 79 15.26 -13.13 25.15
C GLY A 79 14.07 -12.19 25.00
N ALA A 80 12.86 -12.77 25.03
CA ALA A 80 11.62 -12.03 24.91
C ALA A 80 11.35 -11.19 26.17
N SER A 81 11.12 -9.89 26.00
CA SER A 81 10.72 -8.99 27.08
C SER A 81 9.57 -8.09 26.62
N THR A 82 8.63 -7.79 27.51
CA THR A 82 7.44 -6.99 27.16
C THR A 82 7.80 -5.61 26.63
N ALA A 83 8.82 -4.96 27.20
CA ALA A 83 9.25 -3.64 26.75
C ALA A 83 9.83 -3.65 25.33
N VAL A 84 10.71 -4.61 25.03
CA VAL A 84 11.31 -4.76 23.69
C VAL A 84 10.25 -5.19 22.69
N ASP A 85 9.41 -6.17 23.02
CA ASP A 85 8.37 -6.69 22.12
C ASP A 85 7.29 -5.65 21.83
N SER A 86 6.85 -4.89 22.83
CA SER A 86 5.89 -3.79 22.63
C SER A 86 6.48 -2.67 21.78
N THR A 87 7.76 -2.33 21.99
CA THR A 87 8.43 -1.29 21.21
C THR A 87 8.66 -1.75 19.77
N LEU A 88 9.17 -2.96 19.58
CA LEU A 88 9.39 -3.58 18.28
C LEU A 88 8.08 -3.67 17.50
N SER A 89 7.03 -4.23 18.11
CA SER A 89 5.74 -4.42 17.44
C SER A 89 5.03 -3.10 17.14
N GLY A 90 5.07 -2.11 18.04
CA GLY A 90 4.49 -0.79 17.82
C GLY A 90 5.20 -0.02 16.71
N LEU A 91 6.53 0.01 16.70
CA LEU A 91 7.30 0.66 15.64
C LEU A 91 7.18 -0.07 14.30
N LEU A 92 7.10 -1.41 14.31
CA LEU A 92 6.85 -2.20 13.12
C LEU A 92 5.48 -1.89 12.54
N LEU A 93 4.43 -1.79 13.38
CA LEU A 93 3.09 -1.41 12.94
C LEU A 93 3.08 -0.02 12.30
N TYR A 94 3.76 0.97 12.92
CA TYR A 94 3.90 2.30 12.33
C TYR A 94 4.63 2.26 10.99
N HIS A 95 5.76 1.54 10.91
CA HIS A 95 6.54 1.39 9.69
C HIS A 95 5.71 0.77 8.55
N CYS A 96 4.94 -0.28 8.84
CA CYS A 96 4.03 -0.89 7.88
C CYS A 96 2.89 0.04 7.48
N TYR A 97 2.27 0.76 8.42
CA TYR A 97 1.19 1.72 8.13
C TYR A 97 1.66 2.80 7.14
N VAL A 98 2.80 3.44 7.43
CA VAL A 98 3.36 4.47 6.56
C VAL A 98 3.82 3.90 5.22
N GLY A 99 4.47 2.72 5.22
CA GLY A 99 4.90 2.06 3.99
C GLY A 99 3.72 1.74 3.06
N PHE A 100 2.61 1.21 3.60
CA PHE A 100 1.41 0.97 2.81
C PHE A 100 0.72 2.26 2.38
N GLN A 101 0.72 3.30 3.20
CA GLN A 101 0.23 4.62 2.80
C GLN A 101 0.99 5.13 1.57
N SER A 102 2.32 5.01 1.54
CA SER A 102 3.14 5.38 0.36
C SER A 102 2.78 4.55 -0.87
N CYS A 103 2.59 3.23 -0.74
CA CYS A 103 2.12 2.40 -1.85
C CYS A 103 0.74 2.84 -2.38
N ILE A 104 -0.20 3.20 -1.50
CA ILE A 104 -1.53 3.67 -1.91
C ILE A 104 -1.42 5.00 -2.67
N ILE A 105 -0.59 5.94 -2.18
CA ILE A 105 -0.39 7.24 -2.84
C ILE A 105 0.20 7.07 -4.25
N ASP A 106 1.15 6.17 -4.42
CA ASP A 106 1.83 5.96 -5.71
C ASP A 106 0.94 5.22 -6.74
N TYR A 107 0.23 4.17 -6.31
CA TYR A 107 -0.49 3.28 -7.24
C TYR A 107 -1.99 3.56 -7.34
N ILE A 108 -2.59 4.20 -6.33
CA ILE A 108 -4.01 4.58 -6.30
C ILE A 108 -4.13 6.09 -6.06
N PRO A 109 -3.51 6.96 -6.89
CA PRO A 109 -3.47 8.40 -6.62
C PRO A 109 -4.87 9.01 -6.60
N GLU A 110 -5.12 9.89 -5.63
CA GLU A 110 -6.41 10.56 -5.43
C GLU A 110 -6.90 11.29 -6.70
N ARG A 111 -5.98 11.95 -7.43
CA ARG A 111 -6.31 12.67 -8.67
C ARG A 111 -6.90 11.79 -9.78
N VAL A 112 -6.62 10.48 -9.77
CA VAL A 112 -7.08 9.53 -10.81
C VAL A 112 -8.28 8.74 -10.29
N TYR A 113 -8.22 8.28 -9.04
CA TYR A 113 -9.15 7.30 -8.48
C TYR A 113 -10.19 7.91 -7.51
N GLY A 114 -10.03 9.17 -7.11
CA GLY A 114 -10.97 9.90 -6.27
C GLY A 114 -11.35 9.11 -5.01
N LYS A 115 -12.63 8.70 -4.91
CA LYS A 115 -13.17 8.01 -3.73
C LYS A 115 -12.47 6.69 -3.41
N TYR A 116 -11.94 5.97 -4.40
CA TYR A 116 -11.25 4.70 -4.15
C TYR A 116 -9.94 4.87 -3.38
N PHE A 117 -9.24 6.00 -3.55
CA PHE A 117 -8.09 6.36 -2.71
C PHE A 117 -8.52 6.48 -1.25
N ASN A 118 -9.62 7.20 -0.98
CA ASN A 118 -10.14 7.37 0.38
C ASN A 118 -10.57 6.03 0.99
N TYR A 119 -11.22 5.15 0.22
CA TYR A 119 -11.56 3.81 0.69
C TYR A 119 -10.32 2.97 1.03
N ALA A 120 -9.27 3.04 0.21
CA ALA A 120 -8.00 2.35 0.50
C ALA A 120 -7.35 2.88 1.78
N MET A 121 -7.33 4.21 1.97
CA MET A 121 -6.82 4.85 3.19
C MET A 121 -7.63 4.47 4.44
N TYR A 122 -8.96 4.45 4.36
CA TYR A 122 -9.81 4.02 5.48
C TYR A 122 -9.62 2.55 5.82
N LEU A 123 -9.51 1.69 4.80
CA LEU A 123 -9.25 0.28 5.01
C LEU A 123 -7.88 0.07 5.66
N LEU A 124 -6.86 0.81 5.22
CA LEU A 124 -5.54 0.79 5.84
C LEU A 124 -5.62 1.21 7.31
N LEU A 125 -6.27 2.34 7.62
CA LEU A 125 -6.44 2.82 8.99
C LEU A 125 -7.18 1.79 9.86
N PHE A 126 -8.27 1.22 9.35
CA PHE A 126 -9.04 0.19 10.03
C PHE A 126 -8.19 -1.05 10.30
N GLY A 127 -7.49 -1.57 9.27
CA GLY A 127 -6.63 -2.74 9.38
C GLY A 127 -5.46 -2.53 10.36
N SER A 128 -4.87 -1.33 10.38
CA SER A 128 -3.85 -0.96 11.36
C SER A 128 -4.41 -0.85 12.77
N GLY A 129 -5.62 -0.31 12.94
CA GLY A 129 -6.31 -0.28 14.23
C GLY A 129 -6.62 -1.69 14.77
N VAL A 130 -7.12 -2.58 13.91
CA VAL A 130 -7.32 -4.00 14.26
C VAL A 130 -6.00 -4.67 14.61
N SER A 131 -4.93 -4.40 13.85
CA SER A 131 -3.59 -4.92 14.14
C SER A 131 -3.06 -4.41 15.47
N ALA A 132 -3.26 -3.13 15.82
CA ALA A 132 -2.88 -2.57 17.11
C ALA A 132 -3.59 -3.28 18.27
N TYR A 133 -4.89 -3.54 18.13
CA TYR A 133 -5.64 -4.33 19.11
C TYR A 133 -5.13 -5.77 19.19
N GLY A 134 -4.81 -6.39 18.05
CA GLY A 134 -4.19 -7.71 18.00
C GLY A 134 -2.86 -7.77 18.75
N LEU A 135 -2.00 -6.75 18.58
CA LEU A 135 -0.75 -6.62 19.34
C LEU A 135 -1.00 -6.52 20.84
N TYR A 136 -1.96 -5.70 21.26
CA TYR A 136 -2.36 -5.64 22.67
C TYR A 136 -2.78 -7.02 23.21
N VAL A 137 -3.58 -7.77 22.45
CA VAL A 137 -3.99 -9.12 22.87
C VAL A 137 -2.81 -10.09 22.94
N ILE A 138 -1.89 -10.05 21.97
CA ILE A 138 -0.68 -10.87 21.93
C ILE A 138 0.23 -10.58 23.12
N GLU A 139 0.46 -9.32 23.44
CA GLU A 139 1.28 -8.92 24.59
C GLU A 139 0.69 -9.42 25.91
N ASN A 140 -0.63 -9.29 26.11
CA ASN A 140 -1.26 -9.67 27.37
C ASN A 140 -1.47 -11.19 27.51
N LYS A 141 -1.73 -11.93 26.43
CA LYS A 141 -2.10 -13.35 26.50
C LYS A 141 -0.98 -14.30 26.11
N GLU A 142 -0.18 -13.94 25.11
CA GLU A 142 0.87 -14.81 24.57
C GLU A 142 2.28 -14.44 25.08
N GLY A 143 2.37 -13.33 25.83
CA GLY A 143 3.59 -12.87 26.46
C GLY A 143 4.59 -12.22 25.50
N GLY A 144 4.11 -11.75 24.34
CA GLY A 144 4.86 -10.92 23.39
C GLY A 144 4.91 -11.45 21.97
N LEU A 145 5.12 -10.55 21.01
CA LEU A 145 5.24 -10.88 19.59
C LEU A 145 6.36 -11.90 19.32
N THR A 146 7.51 -11.76 19.98
CA THR A 146 8.67 -12.63 19.71
C THR A 146 8.45 -14.05 20.20
N LYS A 147 7.72 -14.23 21.31
CA LYS A 147 7.31 -15.56 21.80
C LYS A 147 6.36 -16.24 20.84
N VAL A 148 5.40 -15.51 20.27
CA VAL A 148 4.50 -16.06 19.26
C VAL A 148 5.30 -16.54 18.05
N ILE A 149 6.26 -15.73 17.58
CA ILE A 149 7.13 -16.11 16.46
C ILE A 149 7.97 -17.35 16.80
N SER A 150 8.56 -17.43 17.98
CA SER A 150 9.32 -18.62 18.43
C SER A 150 8.46 -19.88 18.46
N LYS A 151 7.23 -19.81 19.00
CA LYS A 151 6.25 -20.91 18.97
C LYS A 151 5.92 -21.36 17.53
N VAL A 152 5.71 -20.41 16.62
CA VAL A 152 5.43 -20.70 15.20
C VAL A 152 6.63 -21.38 14.53
N TRP A 153 7.84 -20.93 14.87
CA TRP A 153 9.08 -21.48 14.32
C TRP A 153 9.53 -22.78 15.00
N LYS A 154 8.86 -23.21 16.09
CA LYS A 154 9.27 -24.34 16.94
C LYS A 154 10.70 -24.20 17.47
N ALA A 155 11.12 -22.95 17.71
CA ALA A 155 12.41 -22.59 18.28
C ALA A 155 12.26 -22.21 19.75
#